data_AF-A0A6C0C9V9-F1
#
_entry.id   AF-A0A6C0C9V9-F1
#
_cell.length_a   1.000
_cell.length_b   1.000
_cell.length_c   1.000
_cell.angle_alpha   90.00
_cell.angle_beta   90.00
_cell.angle_gamma   90.00
#
_symmetry.space_group_name_H-M   'P 1'
#
loop_
_entity.id
_entity.type
_entity.pdbx_description
1 polymer ?
#
loop_
_entity_poly.entity_id
_entity_poly.type
_entity_poly.pdbx_seq_one_letter_code
_entity_poly.pdbx_strand_id
1 'polypeptide(L)'
;MTNLIKKIHYKSFDEEKTALVINKSTGSPNIQAMISNLAKIEKRNIFISNLLKRLLDTGKKVLLLSSRTEQIYLLHRLINSNLVSIYVGRMTKKKLTISSNKQIVLATYAMANESIQYDNFDIIISSTLLKYIDQKMRITNHSTIIDIVNEHKSLFRSSEQQIGIIQQFYVADYKCDGYASYDDIDYIDKYIITEFWDIIDTLPHEIIYQWINKGTSKVSKLWCKLWYSKPMSIKLRNDHFAVKDADILLKFKNLVTLELESEIQIGEFVKSLTMLKELRIGDNDHFDDETLCYLTNLCSLTLMRNTRVTIESLRCLTKLTDLNLDKNTTITDAMLKTLTNLTRLNVVNNKLITDNSLKHLTHLNHLTLGTNNFLVCNQIISDESIMRLTNITHLSIANCISITNKSIEKLTNITSIHLNNTNKIGYQSLKHLINLSSLCLINTNINGLELRKMTGLKSLTIKSCANITGVSIIYLTNLGSLKIDNIGVITFTEISRLTNLRNLTIHRCSRAHVKKIEQMLPNTIVQNLF
;
A
#
# COMPACT_ATOMS: atom_id res chain seq x y z
N MET A 1 14.43 1.63 -25.67
CA MET A 1 13.38 1.59 -24.63
C MET A 1 12.58 2.88 -24.73
N THR A 2 11.29 2.85 -24.42
CA THR A 2 10.43 4.03 -24.50
C THR A 2 10.38 4.70 -23.11
N ASN A 3 10.57 6.02 -23.03
CA ASN A 3 10.56 6.74 -21.74
C ASN A 3 9.20 6.64 -21.05
N LEU A 4 9.19 6.48 -19.72
CA LEU A 4 7.99 6.58 -18.89
C LEU A 4 7.74 8.04 -18.53
N ILE A 5 6.55 8.54 -18.85
CA ILE A 5 6.15 9.93 -18.59
C ILE A 5 4.97 9.93 -17.63
N LYS A 6 5.15 10.49 -16.44
CA LYS A 6 4.11 10.68 -15.42
C LYS A 6 3.61 12.12 -15.47
N LYS A 7 2.37 12.32 -15.91
CA LYS A 7 1.72 13.64 -15.95
C LYS A 7 0.84 13.80 -14.72
N ILE A 8 1.15 14.80 -13.90
CA ILE A 8 0.39 15.14 -12.70
C ILE A 8 -0.42 16.41 -12.99
N HIS A 9 -1.73 16.27 -13.14
CA HIS A 9 -2.65 17.40 -13.26
C HIS A 9 -2.92 17.97 -11.88
N TYR A 10 -2.37 19.14 -11.60
CA TYR A 10 -2.55 19.82 -10.32
C TYR A 10 -3.64 20.89 -10.42
N LYS A 11 -4.66 20.79 -9.57
CA LYS A 11 -5.72 21.79 -9.42
C LYS A 11 -5.59 22.59 -8.14
N SER A 12 -5.81 23.89 -8.24
CA SER A 12 -5.69 24.83 -7.14
C SER A 12 -6.95 25.67 -7.03
N PHE A 13 -7.48 25.81 -5.81
CA PHE A 13 -8.61 26.71 -5.51
C PHE A 13 -8.18 28.19 -5.44
N ASP A 14 -6.87 28.49 -5.46
CA ASP A 14 -6.34 29.85 -5.55
C ASP A 14 -6.60 30.44 -6.96
N GLU A 15 -7.83 30.91 -7.18
CA GLU A 15 -8.33 31.45 -8.45
C GLU A 15 -7.50 32.65 -8.95
N GLU A 16 -6.97 33.47 -8.05
CA GLU A 16 -6.11 34.61 -8.41
C GLU A 16 -4.80 34.14 -9.06
N LYS A 17 -4.17 33.10 -8.49
CA LYS A 17 -2.91 32.57 -9.02
C LYS A 17 -3.08 31.64 -10.21
N THR A 18 -4.27 31.06 -10.40
CA THR A 18 -4.60 30.21 -11.56
C THR A 18 -5.26 30.98 -12.70
N ALA A 19 -5.67 32.23 -12.49
CA ALA A 19 -6.28 33.07 -13.50
C ALA A 19 -5.39 33.32 -14.74
N LEU A 20 -6.04 33.47 -15.89
CA LEU A 20 -5.41 33.94 -17.12
C LEU A 20 -4.97 35.39 -16.95
N VAL A 21 -3.66 35.63 -16.94
CA VAL A 21 -3.11 36.99 -16.93
C VAL A 21 -2.93 37.46 -18.36
N ILE A 22 -3.44 38.64 -18.70
CA ILE A 22 -3.34 39.23 -20.04
C ILE A 22 -2.42 40.46 -19.98
N ASN A 23 -1.55 40.61 -20.98
CA ASN A 23 -0.77 41.83 -21.16
C ASN A 23 -1.70 42.97 -21.58
N LYS A 24 -1.81 44.02 -20.76
CA LYS A 24 -2.66 45.20 -21.02
C LYS A 24 -2.34 45.88 -22.36
N SER A 25 -1.09 45.80 -22.83
CA SER A 25 -0.63 46.42 -24.07
C SER A 25 -0.87 45.59 -25.33
N THR A 26 -0.91 44.25 -25.22
CA THR A 26 -0.94 43.36 -26.40
C THR A 26 -2.18 42.47 -26.47
N GLY A 27 -3.00 42.42 -25.42
CA GLY A 27 -4.17 41.52 -25.36
C GLY A 27 -3.83 40.03 -25.31
N SER A 28 -2.54 39.66 -25.31
CA SER A 28 -2.06 38.28 -25.31
C SER A 28 -1.81 37.75 -23.89
N PRO A 29 -1.88 36.43 -23.64
CA PRO A 29 -1.53 35.83 -22.36
C PRO A 29 -0.11 36.18 -21.88
N ASN A 30 0.01 36.65 -20.65
CA ASN A 30 1.29 36.90 -19.97
C ASN A 30 1.80 35.60 -19.31
N ILE A 31 2.44 34.77 -20.12
CA ILE A 31 3.01 33.48 -19.70
C ILE A 31 3.98 33.63 -18.52
N GLN A 32 4.77 34.71 -18.48
CA GLN A 32 5.77 34.91 -17.43
C GLN A 32 5.13 35.22 -16.07
N ALA A 33 4.07 36.04 -16.06
CA ALA A 33 3.29 36.31 -14.86
C ALA A 33 2.58 35.05 -14.36
N MET A 34 1.91 34.32 -15.26
CA MET A 34 1.22 33.06 -14.92
C MET A 34 2.16 32.03 -14.30
N ILE A 35 3.37 31.84 -14.86
CA ILE A 35 4.40 30.96 -14.29
C ILE A 35 4.83 31.42 -12.89
N SER A 36 4.95 32.73 -12.68
CA SER A 36 5.34 33.29 -11.38
C SER A 36 4.25 33.10 -10.33
N ASN A 37 2.98 33.21 -10.72
CA ASN A 37 1.83 32.96 -9.85
C ASN A 37 1.77 31.48 -9.45
N LEU A 38 1.93 30.56 -10.40
CA LEU A 38 1.98 29.11 -10.13
C LEU A 38 3.09 28.72 -9.15
N ALA A 39 4.27 29.33 -9.29
CA ALA A 39 5.39 29.11 -8.39
C ALA A 39 5.13 29.56 -6.94
N LYS A 40 4.12 30.43 -6.72
CA LYS A 40 3.72 30.99 -5.43
C LYS A 40 2.50 30.28 -4.79
N ILE A 41 1.96 29.23 -5.41
CA ILE A 41 0.88 28.43 -4.81
C ILE A 41 1.47 27.57 -3.69
N GLU A 42 1.06 27.83 -2.46
CA GLU A 42 1.66 27.23 -1.26
C GLU A 42 1.44 25.71 -1.22
N LYS A 43 0.18 25.27 -1.30
CA LYS A 43 -0.19 23.85 -1.26
C LYS A 43 0.46 23.05 -2.40
N ARG A 44 0.68 23.67 -3.56
CA ARG A 44 1.39 23.06 -4.68
C ARG A 44 2.86 22.82 -4.34
N ASN A 45 3.50 23.78 -3.68
CA ASN A 45 4.89 23.61 -3.23
C ASN A 45 5.00 22.60 -2.08
N ILE A 46 3.97 22.46 -1.23
CA ILE A 46 3.88 21.39 -0.23
C ILE A 46 3.83 20.02 -0.92
N PHE A 47 2.95 19.85 -1.91
CA PHE A 47 2.87 18.62 -2.72
C PHE A 47 4.22 18.27 -3.36
N ILE A 48 4.85 19.24 -4.05
CA ILE A 48 6.16 19.04 -4.69
C ILE A 48 7.23 18.69 -3.65
N SER A 49 7.23 19.36 -2.50
CA SER A 49 8.17 19.05 -1.42
C SER A 49 7.96 17.64 -0.86
N ASN A 50 6.71 17.19 -0.71
CA ASN A 50 6.41 15.84 -0.25
C ASN A 50 6.88 14.81 -1.28
N LEU A 51 6.58 15.01 -2.56
CA LEU A 51 7.09 14.17 -3.65
C LEU A 51 8.61 14.05 -3.60
N LEU A 52 9.35 15.16 -3.46
CA LEU A 52 10.81 15.13 -3.38
C LEU A 52 11.34 14.43 -2.13
N LYS A 53 10.70 14.62 -0.97
CA LYS A 53 11.05 13.92 0.28
C LYS A 53 10.89 12.41 0.13
N ARG A 54 9.77 11.97 -0.43
CA ARG A 54 9.53 10.55 -0.67
C ARG A 54 10.48 9.97 -1.73
N LEU A 55 10.87 10.75 -2.74
CA LEU A 55 11.90 10.34 -3.69
C LEU A 55 13.31 10.27 -3.05
N LEU A 56 13.62 11.07 -2.03
CA LEU A 56 14.87 10.89 -1.26
C LEU A 56 14.94 9.49 -0.64
N ASP A 57 13.82 9.01 -0.08
CA ASP A 57 13.72 7.71 0.57
C ASP A 57 14.00 6.54 -0.40
N THR A 58 13.81 6.75 -1.71
CA THR A 58 14.08 5.72 -2.75
C THR A 58 15.55 5.58 -3.11
N GLY A 59 16.42 6.52 -2.72
CA GLY A 59 17.82 6.55 -3.14
C GLY A 59 18.05 7.03 -4.59
N LYS A 60 16.99 7.29 -5.37
CA LYS A 60 17.09 7.74 -6.77
C LYS A 60 17.68 9.14 -6.88
N LYS A 61 18.43 9.38 -7.95
CA LYS A 61 19.00 10.67 -8.31
C LYS A 61 17.99 11.48 -9.12
N VAL A 62 17.58 12.65 -8.59
CA VAL A 62 16.47 13.46 -9.10
C VAL A 62 16.94 14.85 -9.52
N LEU A 63 16.52 15.27 -10.71
CA LEU A 63 16.66 16.65 -11.17
C LEU A 63 15.28 17.31 -11.18
N LEU A 64 15.08 18.35 -10.38
CA LEU A 64 13.89 19.20 -10.48
C LEU A 64 14.22 20.49 -11.21
N LEU A 65 13.38 20.84 -12.19
CA LEU A 65 13.49 22.03 -13.00
C LEU A 65 12.38 23.01 -12.70
N SER A 66 12.76 24.25 -12.40
CA SER A 66 11.86 25.39 -12.30
C SER A 66 12.36 26.57 -13.13
N SER A 67 11.44 27.37 -13.64
CA SER A 67 11.76 28.64 -14.30
C SER A 67 11.87 29.81 -13.29
N ARG A 68 11.68 29.54 -11.99
CA ARG A 68 11.71 30.54 -10.93
C ARG A 68 12.68 30.16 -9.82
N THR A 69 13.73 30.95 -9.70
CA THR A 69 14.76 30.81 -8.65
C THR A 69 14.17 30.87 -7.24
N GLU A 70 13.14 31.68 -7.02
CA GLU A 70 12.45 31.78 -5.72
C GLU A 70 11.81 30.46 -5.29
N GLN A 71 11.19 29.75 -6.24
CA GLN A 71 10.60 28.43 -5.96
C GLN A 71 11.67 27.39 -5.61
N ILE A 72 12.83 27.45 -6.28
CA ILE A 72 13.97 26.58 -5.99
C ILE A 72 14.44 26.78 -4.53
N TYR A 73 14.61 28.03 -4.11
CA TYR A 73 15.01 28.34 -2.73
C TYR A 73 13.94 27.94 -1.72
N LEU A 74 12.66 28.13 -2.03
CA LEU A 74 11.55 27.69 -1.19
C LEU A 74 11.56 26.16 -1.01
N LEU A 75 11.64 25.40 -2.10
CA LEU A 75 11.66 23.93 -2.05
C LEU A 75 12.91 23.43 -1.31
N HIS A 76 14.07 24.04 -1.54
CA HIS A 76 15.31 23.70 -0.81
C HIS A 76 15.12 23.83 0.70
N ARG A 77 14.49 24.92 1.15
CA ARG A 77 14.16 25.16 2.56
C ARG A 77 13.12 24.18 3.10
N LEU A 78 12.07 23.86 2.35
CA LEU A 78 11.00 22.94 2.80
C LEU A 78 11.48 21.50 2.96
N ILE A 79 12.45 21.08 2.13
CA ILE A 79 13.02 19.73 2.19
C ILE A 79 14.06 19.62 3.31
N ASN A 80 14.88 20.67 3.49
CA ASN A 80 15.89 20.77 4.56
C ASN A 80 16.73 19.49 4.74
N SER A 81 17.45 19.09 3.69
CA SER A 81 18.31 17.91 3.70
C SER A 81 19.66 18.20 3.06
N ASN A 82 20.72 17.60 3.61
CA ASN A 82 22.08 17.68 3.07
C ASN A 82 22.24 16.91 1.74
N LEU A 83 21.27 16.08 1.37
CA LEU A 83 21.21 15.35 0.10
C LEU A 83 20.62 16.19 -1.04
N VAL A 84 20.15 17.41 -0.75
CA VAL A 84 19.52 18.31 -1.72
C VAL A 84 20.37 19.56 -1.92
N SER A 85 20.58 19.97 -3.17
CA SER A 85 21.27 21.21 -3.51
C SER A 85 20.58 22.01 -4.59
N ILE A 86 20.93 23.30 -4.65
CA ILE A 86 20.50 24.23 -5.68
C ILE A 86 21.55 24.32 -6.80
N TYR A 87 21.11 24.58 -8.02
CA TYR A 87 21.95 24.74 -9.21
C TYR A 87 21.44 25.90 -10.08
N VAL A 88 21.92 27.12 -9.80
CA VAL A 88 21.42 28.36 -10.40
C VAL A 88 22.57 29.30 -10.81
N GLY A 89 22.35 30.18 -11.79
CA GLY A 89 23.42 30.91 -12.50
C GLY A 89 24.24 31.94 -11.74
N ARG A 90 23.97 32.14 -10.45
CA ARG A 90 24.79 33.01 -9.56
C ARG A 90 25.84 32.23 -8.75
N MET A 91 26.04 30.95 -9.04
CA MET A 91 26.93 30.08 -8.30
C MET A 91 28.32 29.98 -8.94
N THR A 92 29.36 29.94 -8.11
CA THR A 92 30.74 29.67 -8.55
C THR A 92 30.85 28.25 -9.15
N LYS A 93 31.75 28.03 -10.11
CA LYS A 93 32.01 26.70 -10.72
C LYS A 93 32.21 25.59 -9.68
N LYS A 94 32.98 25.84 -8.61
CA LYS A 94 33.19 24.88 -7.51
C LYS A 94 31.88 24.45 -6.82
N LYS A 95 30.98 25.41 -6.56
CA LYS A 95 29.66 25.13 -5.96
C LYS A 95 28.75 24.38 -6.91
N LEU A 96 28.78 24.69 -8.21
CA LEU A 96 28.02 23.97 -9.24
C LEU A 96 28.43 22.49 -9.30
N THR A 97 29.73 22.20 -9.30
CA THR A 97 30.25 20.81 -9.30
C THR A 97 29.85 20.04 -8.04
N ILE A 98 29.85 20.69 -6.87
CA ILE A 98 29.40 20.04 -5.61
C ILE A 98 27.90 19.75 -5.68
N SER A 99 27.10 20.70 -6.21
CA SER A 99 25.66 20.54 -6.34
C SER A 99 25.28 19.40 -7.28
N SER A 100 25.93 19.26 -8.45
CA SER A 100 25.58 18.24 -9.45
C SER A 100 25.75 16.78 -8.97
N ASN A 101 26.50 16.57 -7.89
CA ASN A 101 26.73 15.25 -7.29
C ASN A 101 25.73 14.91 -6.18
N LYS A 102 24.84 15.83 -5.80
CA LYS A 102 23.79 15.54 -4.80
C LYS A 102 22.70 14.65 -5.38
N GLN A 103 21.99 13.97 -4.47
CA GLN A 103 20.91 13.08 -4.84
C GLN A 103 19.76 13.86 -5.48
N ILE A 104 19.37 15.00 -4.90
CA ILE A 104 18.40 15.90 -5.53
C ILE A 104 19.06 17.21 -5.89
N VAL A 105 18.90 17.59 -7.16
CA VAL A 105 19.38 18.85 -7.72
C VAL A 105 18.18 19.70 -8.12
N LEU A 106 18.04 20.88 -7.51
CA LEU A 106 17.00 21.86 -7.83
C LEU A 106 17.62 22.94 -8.75
N ALA A 107 17.29 22.90 -10.04
CA ALA A 107 17.95 23.73 -11.05
C ALA A 107 16.99 24.65 -11.79
N THR A 108 17.51 25.79 -12.27
CA THR A 108 16.80 26.56 -13.29
C THR A 108 16.95 25.91 -14.66
N TYR A 109 15.93 26.01 -15.53
CA TYR A 109 16.04 25.49 -16.90
C TYR A 109 17.26 26.02 -17.65
N ALA A 110 17.57 27.32 -17.51
CA ALA A 110 18.73 27.94 -18.15
C ALA A 110 20.03 27.23 -17.77
N MET A 111 20.26 27.01 -16.47
CA MET A 111 21.48 26.35 -16.00
C MET A 111 21.54 24.88 -16.35
N ALA A 112 20.39 24.19 -16.32
CA ALA A 112 20.33 22.79 -16.67
C ALA A 112 20.73 22.57 -18.14
N ASN A 113 20.19 23.38 -19.05
CA ASN A 113 20.49 23.27 -20.49
C ASN A 113 21.95 23.56 -20.84
N GLU A 114 22.62 24.42 -20.06
CA GLU A 114 24.01 24.82 -20.33
C GLU A 114 25.03 23.76 -19.91
N SER A 115 24.78 23.02 -18.83
CA SER A 115 25.87 22.33 -18.12
C SER A 115 25.49 21.03 -17.41
N ILE A 116 24.21 20.66 -17.35
CA ILE A 116 23.78 19.41 -16.71
C ILE A 116 23.75 18.29 -17.75
N GLN A 117 24.38 17.16 -17.42
CA GLN A 117 24.21 15.90 -18.14
C GLN A 117 22.98 15.16 -17.60
N TYR A 118 21.92 15.09 -18.40
CA TYR A 118 20.64 14.53 -17.98
C TYR A 118 20.66 13.01 -17.76
N ASP A 119 21.53 12.27 -18.45
CA ASP A 119 21.67 10.81 -18.31
C ASP A 119 22.12 10.36 -16.90
N ASN A 120 22.60 11.29 -16.07
CA ASN A 120 23.02 11.03 -14.71
C ASN A 120 21.86 11.04 -13.68
N PHE A 121 20.61 11.18 -14.14
CA PHE A 121 19.43 11.27 -13.27
C PHE A 121 18.43 10.16 -13.58
N ASP A 122 17.95 9.48 -12.55
CA ASP A 122 16.90 8.47 -12.66
C ASP A 122 15.53 9.12 -12.91
N ILE A 123 15.31 10.30 -12.33
CA ILE A 123 14.04 11.03 -12.41
C ILE A 123 14.28 12.50 -12.74
N ILE A 124 13.50 13.01 -13.67
CA ILE A 124 13.48 14.42 -14.04
C ILE A 124 12.08 14.98 -13.79
N ILE A 125 11.97 16.02 -12.96
CA ILE A 125 10.71 16.66 -12.59
C ILE A 125 10.63 18.06 -13.18
N SER A 126 9.57 18.34 -13.92
CA SER A 126 9.23 19.68 -14.40
C SER A 126 8.20 20.31 -13.47
N SER A 127 8.62 21.24 -12.61
CA SER A 127 7.74 21.88 -11.62
C SER A 127 7.02 23.12 -12.15
N THR A 128 7.44 23.66 -13.29
CA THR A 128 6.76 24.76 -14.00
C THR A 128 6.74 24.45 -15.49
N LEU A 129 6.06 25.29 -16.28
CA LEU A 129 5.88 25.06 -17.70
C LEU A 129 7.20 24.99 -18.50
N LEU A 130 7.29 23.96 -19.33
CA LEU A 130 8.32 23.73 -20.33
C LEU A 130 8.02 24.58 -21.58
N LYS A 131 8.66 25.74 -21.72
CA LYS A 131 8.73 26.44 -23.02
C LYS A 131 9.77 25.81 -23.96
N TYR A 132 10.69 25.01 -23.43
CA TYR A 132 11.81 24.43 -24.15
C TYR A 132 12.09 23.04 -23.57
N ILE A 133 11.37 22.01 -24.04
CA ILE A 133 11.97 20.66 -24.03
C ILE A 133 12.98 20.71 -25.16
N ASP A 134 14.20 21.11 -24.83
CA ASP A 134 15.32 21.00 -25.74
C ASP A 134 15.39 19.55 -26.23
N GLN A 135 15.71 19.33 -27.50
CA GLN A 135 15.84 17.99 -28.09
C GLN A 135 16.78 17.10 -27.25
N LYS A 136 17.69 17.69 -26.47
CA LYS A 136 18.59 17.02 -25.52
C LYS A 136 17.91 16.26 -24.37
N MET A 137 16.82 16.76 -23.78
CA MET A 137 16.10 16.03 -22.72
C MET A 137 15.27 14.86 -23.26
N ARG A 138 15.02 14.82 -24.58
CA ARG A 138 14.34 13.68 -25.25
C ARG A 138 15.27 12.49 -25.47
N ILE A 139 16.57 12.63 -25.21
CA ILE A 139 17.61 11.63 -25.54
C ILE A 139 17.99 10.75 -24.33
N THR A 140 17.53 11.08 -23.11
CA THR A 140 17.77 10.21 -21.95
C THR A 140 16.88 8.96 -22.03
N ASN A 141 17.39 7.89 -22.61
CA ASN A 141 16.64 6.66 -22.92
C ASN A 141 16.23 5.84 -21.67
N HIS A 142 16.54 6.31 -20.46
CA HIS A 142 16.42 5.53 -19.22
C HIS A 142 15.79 6.26 -18.02
N SER A 143 15.48 7.56 -18.12
CA SER A 143 14.95 8.34 -16.99
C SER A 143 13.42 8.42 -16.98
N THR A 144 12.81 8.38 -15.80
CA THR A 144 11.38 8.69 -15.64
C THR A 144 11.17 10.20 -15.66
N ILE A 145 10.25 10.67 -16.50
CA ILE A 145 9.91 12.10 -16.59
C ILE A 145 8.61 12.34 -15.82
N ILE A 146 8.64 13.24 -14.84
CA ILE A 146 7.46 13.72 -14.12
C ILE A 146 7.15 15.15 -14.57
N ASP A 147 5.97 15.35 -15.13
CA ASP A 147 5.49 16.63 -15.61
C ASP A 147 4.29 17.10 -14.78
N ILE A 148 4.44 18.20 -14.04
CA ILE A 148 3.35 18.75 -13.22
C ILE A 148 2.59 19.78 -14.05
N VAL A 149 1.53 19.28 -14.69
CA VAL A 149 0.69 19.98 -15.68
C VAL A 149 -0.38 20.84 -14.99
N ASN A 150 -0.66 22.00 -15.59
CA ASN A 150 -1.68 22.94 -15.12
C ASN A 150 -2.85 23.04 -16.12
N GLU A 151 -4.00 23.54 -15.66
CA GLU A 151 -5.28 23.52 -16.39
C GLU A 151 -5.26 24.24 -17.76
N HIS A 152 -4.48 25.31 -17.91
CA HIS A 152 -4.43 26.13 -19.14
C HIS A 152 -3.55 25.53 -20.26
N LYS A 153 -3.55 24.21 -20.40
CA LYS A 153 -2.65 23.44 -21.30
C LYS A 153 -2.68 23.93 -22.76
N SER A 154 -3.81 24.43 -23.26
CA SER A 154 -3.99 24.89 -24.64
C SER A 154 -3.22 26.18 -24.98
N LEU A 155 -2.97 27.06 -24.00
CA LEU A 155 -2.22 28.31 -24.17
C LEU A 155 -0.71 28.09 -24.23
N PHE A 156 -0.27 26.90 -23.83
CA PHE A 156 1.12 26.53 -23.75
C PHE A 156 1.39 25.40 -24.76
N ARG A 157 1.57 25.77 -26.03
CA ARG A 157 1.82 24.81 -27.13
C ARG A 157 2.99 23.87 -26.79
N SER A 158 2.70 22.59 -26.57
CA SER A 158 3.66 21.51 -26.78
C SER A 158 3.21 20.72 -28.01
N SER A 159 4.02 20.67 -29.06
CA SER A 159 3.80 19.75 -30.18
C SER A 159 3.72 18.32 -29.64
N GLU A 160 2.53 17.74 -29.59
CA GLU A 160 2.25 16.41 -29.03
C GLU A 160 2.74 15.30 -29.97
N GLN A 161 4.06 15.13 -30.04
CA GLN A 161 4.69 13.88 -30.45
C GLN A 161 5.61 13.43 -29.31
N GLN A 162 5.03 13.02 -28.19
CA GLN A 162 5.75 12.32 -27.13
C GLN A 162 5.73 10.82 -27.45
N ILE A 163 6.88 10.25 -27.78
CA ILE A 163 7.07 8.81 -27.96
C ILE A 163 7.42 8.25 -26.56
N GLY A 164 6.43 7.75 -25.82
CA GLY A 164 6.54 7.39 -24.40
C GLY A 164 5.32 6.63 -23.86
N ILE A 165 5.48 5.83 -22.79
CA ILE A 165 4.34 5.33 -22.00
C ILE A 165 3.90 6.49 -21.10
N ILE A 166 2.65 6.93 -21.19
CA ILE A 166 2.14 8.08 -20.43
C ILE A 166 1.20 7.59 -19.32
N GLN A 167 1.49 7.96 -18.08
CA GLN A 167 0.60 7.80 -16.92
C GLN A 167 0.03 9.17 -16.52
N GLN A 168 -1.23 9.19 -16.09
CA GLN A 168 -1.94 10.40 -15.70
C GLN A 168 -2.32 10.30 -14.22
N PHE A 169 -2.04 11.35 -13.47
CA PHE A 169 -2.36 11.49 -12.05
C PHE A 169 -3.07 12.81 -11.83
N TYR A 170 -3.97 12.85 -10.85
CA TYR A 170 -4.85 13.97 -10.62
C TYR A 170 -4.77 14.35 -9.15
N VAL A 171 -4.32 15.57 -8.87
CA VAL A 171 -4.08 16.07 -7.51
C VAL A 171 -4.73 17.44 -7.36
N ALA A 172 -5.46 17.66 -6.28
CA ALA A 172 -6.13 18.93 -6.01
C ALA A 172 -5.83 19.42 -4.59
N ASP A 173 -5.80 20.73 -4.42
CA ASP A 173 -5.58 21.39 -3.13
C ASP A 173 -6.88 21.73 -2.36
N TYR A 174 -7.98 21.24 -2.93
CA TYR A 174 -9.37 21.27 -2.47
C TYR A 174 -10.06 19.96 -2.89
N LYS A 175 -11.25 19.69 -2.33
CA LYS A 175 -12.02 18.49 -2.69
C LYS A 175 -12.51 18.57 -4.14
N CYS A 176 -12.00 17.69 -5.00
CA CYS A 176 -12.37 17.59 -6.40
C CYS A 176 -12.54 16.12 -6.79
N ASP A 177 -13.70 15.76 -7.35
CA ASP A 177 -13.99 14.37 -7.69
C ASP A 177 -13.00 13.83 -8.72
N GLY A 178 -12.43 12.66 -8.44
CA GLY A 178 -11.38 12.03 -9.25
C GLY A 178 -9.96 12.55 -9.00
N TYR A 179 -9.75 13.46 -8.04
CA TYR A 179 -8.44 13.99 -7.66
C TYR A 179 -8.06 13.54 -6.25
N ALA A 180 -6.80 13.15 -6.06
CA ALA A 180 -6.23 12.94 -4.74
C ALA A 180 -5.94 14.28 -4.05
N SER A 181 -5.90 14.28 -2.71
CA SER A 181 -5.50 15.48 -1.96
C SER A 181 -4.01 15.77 -2.16
N TYR A 182 -3.64 17.04 -2.22
CA TYR A 182 -2.24 17.49 -2.36
C TYR A 182 -1.28 17.00 -1.27
N ASP A 183 -1.81 16.58 -0.13
CA ASP A 183 -1.08 16.07 1.04
C ASP A 183 -1.26 14.56 1.26
N ASP A 184 -1.89 13.85 0.31
CA ASP A 184 -2.07 12.39 0.35
C ASP A 184 -0.74 11.66 0.03
N ILE A 185 0.03 11.38 1.09
CA ILE A 185 1.33 10.70 1.00
C ILE A 185 1.17 9.27 0.46
N ASP A 186 0.10 8.57 0.84
CA ASP A 186 -0.17 7.20 0.38
C ASP A 186 -0.42 7.17 -1.13
N TYR A 187 -1.13 8.16 -1.66
CA TYR A 187 -1.32 8.32 -3.10
C TYR A 187 0.00 8.59 -3.84
N ILE A 188 0.85 9.47 -3.28
CA ILE A 188 2.18 9.76 -3.83
C ILE A 188 3.02 8.48 -3.89
N ASP A 189 3.09 7.74 -2.80
CA ASP A 189 3.90 6.51 -2.71
C ASP A 189 3.38 5.44 -3.68
N LYS A 190 2.08 5.13 -3.59
CA LYS A 190 1.45 4.02 -4.30
C LYS A 190 1.34 4.24 -5.81
N TYR A 191 1.10 5.47 -6.25
CA TYR A 191 0.77 5.75 -7.64
C TYR A 191 1.83 6.59 -8.34
N ILE A 192 2.37 7.62 -7.68
CA ILE A 192 3.29 8.57 -8.32
C ILE A 192 4.75 8.10 -8.25
N ILE A 193 5.18 7.47 -7.15
CA ILE A 193 6.58 7.04 -6.96
C ILE A 193 6.82 5.65 -7.50
N THR A 194 5.93 4.71 -7.18
CA THR A 194 6.00 3.32 -7.64
C THR A 194 6.07 3.29 -9.18
N GLU A 195 7.08 2.64 -9.78
CA GLU A 195 7.24 2.66 -11.24
C GLU A 195 6.12 1.86 -11.92
N PHE A 196 5.77 2.18 -13.17
CA PHE A 196 4.76 1.40 -13.92
C PHE A 196 5.05 -0.11 -13.93
N TRP A 197 6.34 -0.47 -13.87
CA TRP A 197 6.80 -1.86 -13.81
C TRP A 197 6.68 -2.50 -12.42
N ASP A 198 6.64 -1.69 -11.36
CA ASP A 198 6.37 -2.12 -9.99
C ASP A 198 4.85 -2.14 -9.69
N ILE A 199 4.04 -1.43 -10.49
CA ILE A 199 2.56 -1.37 -10.36
C ILE A 199 1.87 -2.48 -11.17
N ILE A 200 2.52 -3.05 -12.19
CA ILE A 200 1.97 -4.16 -12.99
C ILE A 200 2.80 -5.41 -12.76
N ASP A 201 2.91 -5.89 -11.53
CA ASP A 201 3.32 -7.28 -11.34
C ASP A 201 2.24 -8.20 -11.93
N THR A 202 0.97 -7.81 -11.88
CA THR A 202 -0.16 -8.62 -12.37
C THR A 202 -0.49 -8.30 -13.82
N LEU A 203 -0.29 -9.26 -14.72
CA LEU A 203 -0.72 -9.16 -16.11
C LEU A 203 -2.23 -8.91 -16.22
N PRO A 204 -2.68 -7.89 -16.98
CA PRO A 204 -4.10 -7.70 -17.26
C PRO A 204 -4.72 -8.90 -17.98
N HIS A 205 -5.96 -9.22 -17.62
CA HIS A 205 -6.73 -10.35 -18.14
C HIS A 205 -6.82 -10.35 -19.68
N GLU A 206 -7.04 -9.18 -20.29
CA GLU A 206 -7.15 -9.02 -21.74
C GLU A 206 -5.86 -9.39 -22.47
N ILE A 207 -4.72 -9.14 -21.82
CA ILE A 207 -3.40 -9.41 -22.38
C ILE A 207 -3.08 -10.88 -22.28
N ILE A 208 -3.39 -11.49 -21.14
CA ILE A 208 -3.36 -12.93 -20.95
C ILE A 208 -4.18 -13.60 -22.06
N TYR A 209 -5.41 -13.13 -22.30
CA TYR A 209 -6.27 -13.65 -23.36
C TYR A 209 -5.71 -13.48 -24.77
N GLN A 210 -5.24 -12.29 -25.14
CA GLN A 210 -4.65 -12.03 -26.46
C GLN A 210 -3.39 -12.85 -26.69
N TRP A 211 -2.62 -13.09 -25.64
CA TRP A 211 -1.46 -13.96 -25.68
C TRP A 211 -1.84 -15.42 -25.93
N ILE A 212 -2.82 -15.92 -25.18
CA ILE A 212 -3.30 -17.31 -25.26
C ILE A 212 -3.93 -17.57 -26.63
N ASN A 213 -4.87 -16.71 -27.04
CA ASN A 213 -5.77 -16.97 -28.18
C ASN A 213 -5.33 -16.33 -29.50
N LYS A 214 -4.52 -15.25 -29.45
CA LYS A 214 -4.05 -14.53 -30.64
C LYS A 214 -2.54 -14.41 -30.67
N GLY A 215 -1.83 -15.45 -30.23
CA GLY A 215 -0.37 -15.46 -30.01
C GLY A 215 0.52 -15.03 -31.18
N THR A 216 -0.03 -14.83 -32.37
CA THR A 216 0.66 -14.29 -33.56
C THR A 216 0.46 -12.78 -33.77
N SER A 217 -0.40 -12.13 -32.98
CA SER A 217 -0.68 -10.70 -33.13
C SER A 217 0.58 -9.87 -32.87
N LYS A 218 0.67 -8.72 -33.55
CA LYS A 218 1.80 -7.78 -33.39
C LYS A 218 1.93 -7.32 -31.94
N VAL A 219 0.80 -7.19 -31.25
CA VAL A 219 0.72 -6.89 -29.81
C VAL A 219 1.33 -8.05 -29.02
N SER A 220 0.85 -9.27 -29.18
CA SER A 220 1.37 -10.45 -28.46
C SER A 220 2.89 -10.61 -28.68
N LYS A 221 3.41 -10.47 -29.91
CA LYS A 221 4.86 -10.55 -30.17
C LYS A 221 5.67 -9.46 -29.47
N LEU A 222 5.15 -8.24 -29.39
CA LEU A 222 5.82 -7.14 -28.69
C LEU A 222 5.80 -7.36 -27.17
N TRP A 223 4.67 -7.84 -26.64
CA TRP A 223 4.52 -8.21 -25.24
C TRP A 223 5.47 -9.35 -24.85
N CYS A 224 5.67 -10.33 -25.72
CA CYS A 224 6.65 -11.42 -25.53
C CYS A 224 8.01 -10.83 -25.21
N LYS A 225 8.48 -9.95 -26.08
CA LYS A 225 9.82 -9.35 -25.96
C LYS A 225 9.98 -8.52 -24.70
N LEU A 226 8.90 -7.91 -24.19
CA LEU A 226 8.93 -7.08 -22.99
C LEU A 226 8.95 -7.89 -21.69
N TRP A 227 8.29 -9.05 -21.68
CA TRP A 227 8.02 -9.81 -20.45
C TRP A 227 8.74 -11.15 -20.36
N TYR A 228 9.31 -11.66 -21.47
CA TYR A 228 9.98 -12.95 -21.50
C TYR A 228 11.15 -13.08 -20.51
N SER A 229 11.73 -11.97 -20.06
CA SER A 229 12.83 -11.94 -19.08
C SER A 229 12.45 -11.34 -17.72
N LYS A 230 11.21 -10.90 -17.52
CA LYS A 230 10.78 -10.23 -16.28
C LYS A 230 9.99 -11.17 -15.36
N PRO A 231 10.11 -11.00 -14.03
CA PRO A 231 9.16 -11.57 -13.07
C PRO A 231 7.73 -11.23 -13.44
N MET A 232 6.81 -12.13 -13.14
CA MET A 232 5.43 -12.02 -13.56
C MET A 232 4.48 -12.53 -12.48
N SER A 233 3.37 -11.82 -12.28
CA SER A 233 2.20 -12.26 -11.53
C SER A 233 1.05 -12.48 -12.47
N ILE A 234 0.36 -13.61 -12.33
CA ILE A 234 -0.84 -13.93 -13.09
C ILE A 234 -1.97 -14.20 -12.12
N LYS A 235 -3.11 -13.57 -12.38
CA LYS A 235 -4.39 -13.90 -11.76
C LYS A 235 -5.30 -14.48 -12.82
N LEU A 236 -5.76 -15.72 -12.62
CA LEU A 236 -6.77 -16.34 -13.47
C LEU A 236 -8.10 -16.39 -12.74
N ARG A 237 -9.10 -15.82 -13.39
CA ARG A 237 -10.48 -15.75 -12.91
C ARG A 237 -11.43 -16.50 -13.84
N ASN A 238 -12.46 -17.11 -13.28
CA ASN A 238 -13.37 -17.97 -14.04
C ASN A 238 -14.33 -17.16 -14.94
N ASP A 239 -14.60 -15.91 -14.55
CA ASP A 239 -15.63 -15.00 -15.06
C ASP A 239 -15.35 -14.39 -16.43
N HIS A 240 -14.14 -14.56 -17.01
CA HIS A 240 -13.78 -13.87 -18.25
C HIS A 240 -13.33 -14.76 -19.42
N PHE A 241 -12.89 -16.00 -19.20
CA PHE A 241 -12.26 -16.78 -20.27
C PHE A 241 -12.61 -18.26 -20.39
N ALA A 242 -13.47 -18.83 -19.53
CA ALA A 242 -13.73 -20.27 -19.51
C ALA A 242 -12.44 -21.10 -19.55
N VAL A 243 -11.37 -20.61 -18.90
CA VAL A 243 -10.10 -21.32 -18.79
C VAL A 243 -10.31 -22.41 -17.75
N LYS A 244 -10.63 -23.60 -18.23
CA LYS A 244 -10.78 -24.79 -17.39
C LYS A 244 -9.44 -25.43 -17.05
N ASP A 245 -8.39 -25.14 -17.81
CA ASP A 245 -7.08 -25.77 -17.69
C ASP A 245 -5.98 -24.70 -17.71
N ALA A 246 -5.13 -24.74 -16.69
CA ALA A 246 -4.01 -23.82 -16.53
C ALA A 246 -2.75 -24.21 -17.34
N ASP A 247 -2.76 -25.29 -18.13
CA ASP A 247 -1.66 -25.65 -19.07
C ASP A 247 -1.32 -24.51 -20.05
N ILE A 248 -2.27 -23.61 -20.31
CA ILE A 248 -2.06 -22.36 -21.03
C ILE A 248 -0.89 -21.51 -20.46
N LEU A 249 -0.52 -21.73 -19.20
CA LEU A 249 0.51 -20.98 -18.50
C LEU A 249 1.94 -21.45 -18.83
N LEU A 250 2.12 -22.57 -19.53
CA LEU A 250 3.44 -23.05 -20.01
C LEU A 250 4.24 -21.99 -20.79
N LYS A 251 3.54 -21.01 -21.37
CA LYS A 251 4.17 -19.92 -22.13
C LYS A 251 4.81 -18.84 -21.23
N PHE A 252 4.55 -18.84 -19.93
CA PHE A 252 5.05 -17.84 -18.98
C PHE A 252 6.19 -18.41 -18.13
N LYS A 253 7.42 -18.24 -18.61
CA LYS A 253 8.61 -18.90 -18.04
C LYS A 253 9.16 -18.29 -16.74
N ASN A 254 8.78 -17.06 -16.40
CA ASN A 254 9.27 -16.35 -15.20
C ASN A 254 8.12 -16.02 -14.25
N LEU A 255 7.16 -16.93 -14.12
CA LEU A 255 6.03 -16.75 -13.22
C LEU A 255 6.53 -16.83 -11.77
N VAL A 256 6.33 -15.73 -11.03
CA VAL A 256 6.74 -15.58 -9.62
C VAL A 256 5.53 -15.64 -8.69
N THR A 257 4.39 -15.11 -9.14
CA THR A 257 3.14 -15.13 -8.38
C THR A 257 2.01 -15.70 -9.24
N LEU A 258 1.23 -16.61 -8.67
CA LEU A 258 0.09 -17.21 -9.34
C LEU A 258 -1.12 -17.20 -8.40
N GLU A 259 -2.22 -16.63 -8.86
CA GLU A 259 -3.53 -16.71 -8.22
C GLU A 259 -4.52 -17.42 -9.15
N LEU A 260 -5.10 -18.50 -8.67
CA LEU A 260 -6.10 -19.30 -9.38
C LEU A 260 -7.41 -19.28 -8.59
N GLU A 261 -8.49 -18.88 -9.27
CA GLU A 261 -9.84 -19.06 -8.74
C GLU A 261 -10.27 -20.54 -8.77
N SER A 262 -11.42 -20.79 -8.13
CA SER A 262 -12.01 -22.11 -7.99
C SER A 262 -12.19 -22.83 -9.33
N GLU A 263 -12.10 -24.17 -9.31
CA GLU A 263 -12.37 -25.07 -10.45
C GLU A 263 -11.35 -25.05 -11.61
N ILE A 264 -10.27 -24.25 -11.54
CA ILE A 264 -9.23 -24.28 -12.58
C ILE A 264 -8.40 -25.57 -12.41
N GLN A 265 -8.38 -26.43 -13.43
CA GLN A 265 -7.58 -27.64 -13.43
C GLN A 265 -6.10 -27.28 -13.55
N ILE A 266 -5.27 -27.95 -12.75
CA ILE A 266 -3.83 -27.80 -12.76
C ILE A 266 -3.26 -29.12 -13.26
N GLY A 267 -2.82 -29.13 -14.52
CA GLY A 267 -2.16 -30.28 -15.14
C GLY A 267 -0.69 -30.42 -14.74
N GLU A 268 0.06 -31.22 -15.50
CA GLU A 268 1.49 -31.45 -15.25
C GLU A 268 2.36 -30.20 -15.42
N PHE A 269 1.85 -29.12 -16.03
CA PHE A 269 2.63 -27.91 -16.26
C PHE A 269 3.14 -27.26 -14.98
N VAL A 270 2.54 -27.53 -13.81
CA VAL A 270 3.02 -27.03 -12.51
C VAL A 270 4.50 -27.33 -12.31
N LYS A 271 4.99 -28.46 -12.85
CA LYS A 271 6.39 -28.90 -12.80
C LYS A 271 7.33 -27.89 -13.48
N SER A 272 6.82 -27.10 -14.42
CA SER A 272 7.58 -26.06 -15.12
C SER A 272 7.69 -24.74 -14.35
N LEU A 273 6.86 -24.52 -13.32
CA LEU A 273 6.78 -23.29 -12.53
C LEU A 273 7.90 -23.19 -11.48
N THR A 274 9.12 -23.49 -11.88
CA THR A 274 10.29 -23.58 -10.99
C THR A 274 10.68 -22.27 -10.32
N MET A 275 10.24 -21.12 -10.85
CA MET A 275 10.50 -19.80 -10.28
C MET A 275 9.39 -19.27 -9.35
N LEU A 276 8.31 -20.04 -9.18
CA LEU A 276 7.15 -19.60 -8.43
C LEU A 276 7.50 -19.43 -6.94
N LYS A 277 7.24 -18.23 -6.41
CA LYS A 277 7.47 -17.87 -5.00
C LYS A 277 6.17 -17.69 -4.22
N GLU A 278 5.10 -17.30 -4.89
CA GLU A 278 3.79 -17.10 -4.28
C GLU A 278 2.70 -17.84 -5.06
N LEU A 279 1.90 -18.62 -4.34
CA LEU A 279 0.74 -19.32 -4.87
C LEU A 279 -0.49 -19.04 -4.03
N ARG A 280 -1.59 -18.65 -4.67
CA ARG A 280 -2.91 -18.52 -4.05
C ARG A 280 -3.92 -19.39 -4.80
N ILE A 281 -4.46 -20.38 -4.10
CA ILE A 281 -5.50 -21.28 -4.62
C ILE A 281 -6.61 -21.36 -3.57
N GLY A 282 -7.84 -21.09 -4.00
CA GLY A 282 -9.03 -21.23 -3.17
C GLY A 282 -10.06 -22.12 -3.86
N ASP A 283 -10.73 -22.98 -3.09
CA ASP A 283 -11.84 -23.79 -3.58
C ASP A 283 -11.48 -24.61 -4.83
N ASN A 284 -10.38 -25.37 -4.74
CA ASN A 284 -9.86 -26.15 -5.86
C ASN A 284 -9.65 -27.63 -5.47
N ASP A 285 -10.51 -28.50 -5.99
CA ASP A 285 -10.41 -29.95 -5.75
C ASP A 285 -9.54 -30.68 -6.78
N HIS A 286 -8.85 -29.95 -7.67
CA HIS A 286 -7.88 -30.49 -8.62
C HIS A 286 -6.43 -30.32 -8.16
N PHE A 287 -6.20 -29.58 -7.07
CA PHE A 287 -4.88 -29.36 -6.51
C PHE A 287 -4.61 -30.31 -5.34
N ASP A 288 -3.58 -31.14 -5.47
CA ASP A 288 -3.24 -32.20 -4.52
C ASP A 288 -1.77 -32.17 -4.09
N ASP A 289 -1.39 -33.16 -3.29
CA ASP A 289 -0.05 -33.22 -2.73
C ASP A 289 1.06 -33.45 -3.76
N GLU A 290 0.81 -34.29 -4.76
CA GLU A 290 1.78 -34.57 -5.81
C GLU A 290 2.13 -33.30 -6.58
N THR A 291 1.10 -32.52 -6.92
CA THR A 291 1.22 -31.25 -7.64
C THR A 291 2.02 -30.22 -6.84
N LEU A 292 1.75 -30.11 -5.54
CA LEU A 292 2.40 -29.12 -4.66
C LEU A 292 3.87 -29.42 -4.37
N CYS A 293 4.28 -30.71 -4.35
CA CYS A 293 5.67 -31.13 -4.13
C CYS A 293 6.67 -30.54 -5.13
N TYR A 294 6.25 -30.22 -6.35
CA TYR A 294 7.13 -29.63 -7.37
C TYR A 294 7.48 -28.17 -7.09
N LEU A 295 6.69 -27.46 -6.29
CA LEU A 295 6.79 -26.02 -6.05
C LEU A 295 7.71 -25.67 -4.86
N THR A 296 8.87 -26.31 -4.78
CA THR A 296 9.81 -26.22 -3.65
C THR A 296 10.40 -24.83 -3.39
N ASN A 297 10.23 -23.89 -4.31
CA ASN A 297 10.69 -22.49 -4.18
C ASN A 297 9.64 -21.55 -3.56
N LEU A 298 8.45 -22.06 -3.21
CA LEU A 298 7.41 -21.26 -2.58
C LEU A 298 7.86 -20.69 -1.23
N CYS A 299 7.65 -19.38 -1.09
CA CYS A 299 7.84 -18.62 0.14
C CYS A 299 6.48 -18.22 0.76
N SER A 300 5.45 -18.06 -0.08
CA SER A 300 4.08 -17.71 0.31
C SER A 300 3.07 -18.66 -0.32
N LEU A 301 2.20 -19.25 0.51
CA LEU A 301 1.16 -20.18 0.06
C LEU A 301 -0.18 -19.88 0.73
N THR A 302 -1.22 -19.70 -0.09
CA THR A 302 -2.61 -19.69 0.35
C THR A 302 -3.36 -20.88 -0.23
N LEU A 303 -3.87 -21.72 0.66
CA LEU A 303 -4.76 -22.83 0.36
C LEU A 303 -6.05 -22.61 1.14
N MET A 304 -7.06 -22.01 0.51
CA MET A 304 -8.36 -21.81 1.16
C MET A 304 -9.33 -22.89 0.70
N ARG A 305 -9.96 -23.63 1.63
CA ARG A 305 -10.95 -24.68 1.30
C ARG A 305 -10.45 -25.72 0.27
N ASN A 306 -9.21 -26.18 0.38
CA ASN A 306 -8.70 -27.26 -0.48
C ASN A 306 -8.79 -28.58 0.27
N THR A 307 -9.47 -29.57 -0.29
CA THR A 307 -9.76 -30.83 0.43
C THR A 307 -8.73 -31.93 0.14
N ARG A 308 -7.97 -31.83 -0.96
CA ARG A 308 -7.03 -32.87 -1.42
C ARG A 308 -5.57 -32.66 -1.03
N VAL A 309 -5.23 -31.50 -0.47
CA VAL A 309 -3.89 -31.27 0.09
C VAL A 309 -3.84 -31.84 1.51
N THR A 310 -2.85 -32.70 1.75
CA THR A 310 -2.60 -33.35 3.05
C THR A 310 -1.17 -33.09 3.52
N ILE A 311 -0.63 -33.94 4.39
CA ILE A 311 0.68 -33.77 5.00
C ILE A 311 1.85 -34.01 4.05
N GLU A 312 1.69 -34.85 3.04
CA GLU A 312 2.81 -35.35 2.25
C GLU A 312 3.50 -34.24 1.43
N SER A 313 2.75 -33.24 0.97
CA SER A 313 3.30 -32.18 0.11
C SER A 313 4.05 -31.08 0.82
N LEU A 314 3.56 -30.66 1.99
CA LEU A 314 4.10 -29.50 2.69
C LEU A 314 5.47 -29.76 3.28
N ARG A 315 5.86 -31.02 3.47
CA ARG A 315 7.22 -31.42 3.83
C ARG A 315 8.27 -30.98 2.81
N CYS A 316 7.88 -30.84 1.54
CA CYS A 316 8.75 -30.40 0.46
C CYS A 316 8.92 -28.87 0.41
N LEU A 317 8.03 -28.11 1.06
CA LEU A 317 8.01 -26.64 1.00
C LEU A 317 8.84 -26.01 2.14
N THR A 318 10.11 -26.38 2.24
CA THR A 318 11.00 -25.99 3.35
C THR A 318 11.34 -24.49 3.41
N LYS A 319 11.12 -23.76 2.30
CA LYS A 319 11.34 -22.30 2.18
C LYS A 319 10.13 -21.46 2.58
N LEU A 320 9.03 -22.10 2.94
CA LEU A 320 7.80 -21.40 3.24
C LEU A 320 7.93 -20.57 4.52
N THR A 321 7.71 -19.27 4.40
CA THR A 321 7.69 -18.34 5.54
C THR A 321 6.26 -17.90 5.85
N ASP A 322 5.36 -17.97 4.87
CA ASP A 322 4.05 -17.35 4.93
C ASP A 322 2.97 -18.34 4.45
N LEU A 323 2.05 -18.71 5.35
CA LEU A 323 1.08 -19.77 5.10
C LEU A 323 -0.33 -19.37 5.54
N ASN A 324 -1.29 -19.48 4.62
CA ASN A 324 -2.70 -19.29 4.90
C ASN A 324 -3.48 -20.56 4.55
N LEU A 325 -4.16 -21.10 5.56
CA LEU A 325 -4.89 -22.36 5.50
C LEU A 325 -6.37 -22.17 5.89
N ASP A 326 -6.95 -20.99 5.70
CA ASP A 326 -8.34 -20.74 6.12
C ASP A 326 -9.31 -21.79 5.55
N LYS A 327 -10.18 -22.32 6.44
CA LYS A 327 -11.24 -23.29 6.12
C LYS A 327 -10.77 -24.61 5.51
N ASN A 328 -9.62 -25.15 5.92
CA ASN A 328 -9.27 -26.53 5.58
C ASN A 328 -9.76 -27.51 6.66
N THR A 329 -10.24 -28.67 6.21
CA THR A 329 -10.80 -29.72 7.08
C THR A 329 -9.89 -30.93 7.22
N THR A 330 -8.92 -31.10 6.33
CA THR A 330 -8.00 -32.26 6.25
C THR A 330 -6.64 -31.99 6.87
N ILE A 331 -6.30 -30.72 7.11
CA ILE A 331 -5.00 -30.30 7.60
C ILE A 331 -4.85 -30.53 9.11
N THR A 332 -3.79 -31.24 9.52
CA THR A 332 -3.52 -31.64 10.91
C THR A 332 -2.23 -31.05 11.48
N ASP A 333 -2.01 -31.21 12.79
CA ASP A 333 -0.77 -30.79 13.46
C ASP A 333 0.52 -31.36 12.87
N ALA A 334 0.48 -32.60 12.40
CA ALA A 334 1.67 -33.28 11.91
C ALA A 334 2.28 -32.54 10.72
N MET A 335 1.45 -31.87 9.92
CA MET A 335 1.86 -31.03 8.81
C MET A 335 2.60 -29.78 9.27
N LEU A 336 1.98 -28.99 10.17
CA LEU A 336 2.54 -27.71 10.62
C LEU A 336 3.84 -27.86 11.42
N LYS A 337 4.04 -28.97 12.15
CA LYS A 337 5.27 -29.22 12.91
C LYS A 337 6.54 -29.17 12.06
N THR A 338 6.45 -29.46 10.76
CA THR A 338 7.61 -29.49 9.86
C THR A 338 8.01 -28.10 9.35
N LEU A 339 7.10 -27.12 9.39
CA LEU A 339 7.26 -25.79 8.81
C LEU A 339 7.79 -24.77 9.82
N THR A 340 8.93 -25.07 10.42
CA THR A 340 9.49 -24.28 11.54
C THR A 340 10.02 -22.89 11.17
N ASN A 341 10.18 -22.62 9.87
CA ASN A 341 10.59 -21.32 9.31
C ASN A 341 9.43 -20.33 9.12
N LEU A 342 8.20 -20.72 9.45
CA LEU A 342 7.04 -19.84 9.31
C LEU A 342 7.17 -18.60 10.19
N THR A 343 6.97 -17.45 9.56
CA THR A 343 6.86 -16.14 10.21
C THR A 343 5.42 -15.63 10.22
N ARG A 344 4.61 -16.01 9.22
CA ARG A 344 3.20 -15.64 9.11
C ARG A 344 2.31 -16.87 8.95
N LEU A 345 1.30 -17.00 9.80
CA LEU A 345 0.37 -18.13 9.76
C LEU A 345 -1.08 -17.70 9.94
N ASN A 346 -1.97 -18.20 9.08
CA ASN A 346 -3.41 -18.16 9.26
C ASN A 346 -4.01 -19.57 9.26
N VAL A 347 -4.64 -19.95 10.36
CA VAL A 347 -5.27 -21.26 10.58
C VAL A 347 -6.72 -21.15 11.00
N VAL A 348 -7.38 -20.04 10.65
CA VAL A 348 -8.80 -19.84 10.95
C VAL A 348 -9.65 -20.95 10.32
N ASN A 349 -10.70 -21.37 11.05
CA ASN A 349 -11.61 -22.44 10.65
C ASN A 349 -10.95 -23.82 10.41
N ASN A 350 -9.80 -24.10 11.01
CA ASN A 350 -9.19 -25.44 11.00
C ASN A 350 -9.51 -26.18 12.30
N LYS A 351 -10.12 -27.37 12.19
CA LYS A 351 -10.56 -28.16 13.35
C LYS A 351 -9.54 -29.19 13.84
N LEU A 352 -8.50 -29.48 13.06
CA LEU A 352 -7.51 -30.52 13.39
C LEU A 352 -6.12 -29.93 13.72
N ILE A 353 -6.01 -28.60 13.78
CA ILE A 353 -4.82 -27.89 14.26
C ILE A 353 -5.00 -27.59 15.75
N THR A 354 -4.04 -28.01 16.55
CA THR A 354 -4.07 -27.94 18.01
C THR A 354 -2.79 -27.30 18.57
N ASP A 355 -2.69 -27.21 19.90
CA ASP A 355 -1.48 -26.76 20.59
C ASP A 355 -0.23 -27.60 20.22
N ASN A 356 -0.42 -28.85 19.79
CA ASN A 356 0.68 -29.75 19.48
C ASN A 356 1.55 -29.27 18.33
N SER A 357 1.02 -28.59 17.32
CA SER A 357 1.84 -28.00 16.25
C SER A 357 2.29 -26.59 16.58
N LEU A 358 1.36 -25.73 17.01
CA LEU A 358 1.63 -24.30 17.19
C LEU A 358 2.77 -24.03 18.16
N LYS A 359 2.92 -24.84 19.22
CA LYS A 359 4.00 -24.66 20.21
C LYS A 359 5.42 -24.72 19.66
N HIS A 360 5.60 -25.27 18.45
CA HIS A 360 6.90 -25.39 17.79
C HIS A 360 7.20 -24.24 16.82
N LEU A 361 6.21 -23.43 16.44
CA LEU A 361 6.33 -22.37 15.44
C LEU A 361 6.82 -21.04 16.04
N THR A 362 7.94 -21.10 16.75
CA THR A 362 8.45 -19.99 17.58
C THR A 362 8.97 -18.77 16.80
N HIS A 363 9.17 -18.89 15.49
CA HIS A 363 9.55 -17.78 14.60
C HIS A 363 8.36 -16.93 14.12
N LEU A 364 7.12 -17.30 14.50
CA LEU A 364 5.94 -16.54 14.09
C LEU A 364 5.97 -15.11 14.64
N ASN A 365 5.84 -14.15 13.73
CA ASN A 365 5.63 -12.74 14.03
C ASN A 365 4.18 -12.30 13.71
N HIS A 366 3.45 -13.03 12.87
CA HIS A 366 2.01 -12.83 12.59
C HIS A 366 1.24 -14.14 12.74
N LEU A 367 0.16 -14.12 13.53
CA LEU A 367 -0.72 -15.27 13.72
C LEU A 367 -2.19 -14.87 13.70
N THR A 368 -2.96 -15.58 12.87
CA THR A 368 -4.43 -15.51 12.84
C THR A 368 -5.00 -16.90 13.10
N LEU A 369 -5.88 -17.02 14.10
CA LEU A 369 -6.47 -18.29 14.50
C LEU A 369 -7.89 -18.15 15.02
N GLY A 370 -8.55 -19.31 15.15
CA GLY A 370 -9.89 -19.43 15.70
C GLY A 370 -10.93 -19.81 14.66
N THR A 371 -12.14 -19.30 14.79
CA THR A 371 -13.21 -19.54 13.80
C THR A 371 -14.03 -18.27 13.57
N ASN A 372 -14.58 -18.15 12.36
CA ASN A 372 -15.50 -17.06 12.01
C ASN A 372 -16.96 -17.39 12.32
N ASN A 373 -17.26 -18.63 12.72
CA ASN A 373 -18.61 -19.03 13.07
C ASN A 373 -18.89 -18.68 14.54
N PHE A 374 -19.74 -17.68 14.79
CA PHE A 374 -20.09 -17.24 16.14
C PHE A 374 -20.84 -18.30 16.96
N LEU A 375 -21.40 -19.34 16.32
CA LEU A 375 -22.06 -20.46 16.99
C LEU A 375 -21.08 -21.54 17.46
N VAL A 376 -19.82 -21.48 17.03
CA VAL A 376 -18.81 -22.50 17.33
C VAL A 376 -17.61 -21.81 17.99
N CYS A 377 -17.18 -22.34 19.12
CA CYS A 377 -15.93 -21.89 19.75
C CYS A 377 -14.81 -22.85 19.39
N ASN A 378 -13.64 -22.32 19.01
CA ASN A 378 -12.42 -23.11 18.96
C ASN A 378 -11.94 -23.32 20.40
N GLN A 379 -12.03 -24.56 20.88
CA GLN A 379 -11.56 -24.98 22.20
C GLN A 379 -10.22 -25.71 22.15
N ILE A 380 -9.70 -25.93 20.94
CA ILE A 380 -8.62 -26.87 20.63
C ILE A 380 -7.25 -26.21 20.82
N ILE A 381 -7.16 -24.91 20.54
CA ILE A 381 -5.97 -24.10 20.81
C ILE A 381 -6.16 -23.39 22.15
N SER A 382 -5.18 -23.51 23.05
CA SER A 382 -5.23 -22.97 24.40
C SER A 382 -4.02 -22.08 24.71
N ASP A 383 -3.93 -21.62 25.96
CA ASP A 383 -2.76 -20.88 26.43
C ASP A 383 -1.42 -21.65 26.27
N GLU A 384 -1.43 -22.99 26.24
CA GLU A 384 -0.22 -23.83 26.24
C GLU A 384 0.70 -23.53 25.05
N SER A 385 0.14 -23.40 23.85
CA SER A 385 0.93 -23.08 22.66
C SER A 385 1.20 -21.58 22.56
N ILE A 386 0.18 -20.75 22.80
CA ILE A 386 0.24 -19.31 22.57
C ILE A 386 1.31 -18.64 23.42
N MET A 387 1.50 -19.06 24.67
CA MET A 387 2.51 -18.46 25.56
C MET A 387 3.96 -18.69 25.10
N ARG A 388 4.20 -19.61 24.15
CA ARG A 388 5.53 -19.91 23.60
C ARG A 388 5.88 -19.03 22.39
N LEU A 389 4.90 -18.38 21.78
CA LEU A 389 5.05 -17.61 20.56
C LEU A 389 5.46 -16.16 20.82
N THR A 390 6.55 -15.99 21.57
CA THR A 390 6.99 -14.70 22.13
C THR A 390 7.46 -13.67 21.09
N ASN A 391 7.72 -14.10 19.85
CA ASN A 391 8.07 -13.23 18.72
C ASN A 391 6.86 -12.59 18.02
N ILE A 392 5.63 -12.92 18.43
CA ILE A 392 4.43 -12.37 17.81
C ILE A 392 4.36 -10.85 17.99
N THR A 393 4.21 -10.16 16.86
CA THR A 393 3.95 -8.71 16.79
C THR A 393 2.49 -8.44 16.41
N HIS A 394 1.88 -9.32 15.63
CA HIS A 394 0.50 -9.22 15.18
C HIS A 394 -0.29 -10.49 15.51
N LEU A 395 -1.33 -10.36 16.33
CA LEU A 395 -2.15 -11.47 16.78
C LEU A 395 -3.63 -11.22 16.52
N SER A 396 -4.29 -12.15 15.84
CA SER A 396 -5.74 -12.13 15.64
C SER A 396 -6.37 -13.42 16.14
N ILE A 397 -7.29 -13.29 17.09
CA ILE A 397 -7.98 -14.40 17.75
C ILE A 397 -9.48 -14.19 17.61
N ALA A 398 -10.18 -15.19 17.05
CA ALA A 398 -11.62 -15.17 16.90
C ALA A 398 -12.29 -16.41 17.52
N ASN A 399 -13.25 -16.21 18.42
CA ASN A 399 -14.04 -17.29 19.03
C ASN A 399 -13.18 -18.39 19.70
N CYS A 400 -12.07 -18.02 20.35
CA CYS A 400 -11.23 -18.96 21.11
C CYS A 400 -11.42 -18.78 22.61
N ILE A 401 -12.14 -19.70 23.25
CA ILE A 401 -12.48 -19.60 24.69
C ILE A 401 -11.45 -20.25 25.62
N SER A 402 -10.50 -21.01 25.07
CA SER A 402 -9.43 -21.67 25.81
C SER A 402 -8.16 -20.79 25.92
N ILE A 403 -8.14 -19.66 25.23
CA ILE A 403 -7.07 -18.65 25.33
C ILE A 403 -7.52 -17.58 26.34
N THR A 404 -6.65 -17.28 27.30
CA THR A 404 -6.94 -16.39 28.41
C THR A 404 -5.83 -15.36 28.60
N ASN A 405 -5.99 -14.50 29.60
CA ASN A 405 -4.94 -13.57 30.03
C ASN A 405 -3.57 -14.24 30.24
N LYS A 406 -3.52 -15.51 30.65
CA LYS A 406 -2.29 -16.23 31.02
C LYS A 406 -1.26 -16.30 29.88
N SER A 407 -1.71 -16.49 28.64
CA SER A 407 -0.79 -16.51 27.50
C SER A 407 -0.46 -15.10 27.01
N ILE A 408 -1.48 -14.23 26.91
CA ILE A 408 -1.33 -12.88 26.35
C ILE A 408 -0.35 -12.03 27.14
N GLU A 409 -0.30 -12.15 28.48
CA GLU A 409 0.66 -11.40 29.31
C GLU A 409 2.14 -11.70 28.98
N LYS A 410 2.44 -12.82 28.31
CA LYS A 410 3.80 -13.20 27.92
C LYS A 410 4.24 -12.62 26.57
N LEU A 411 3.30 -12.12 25.76
CA LEU A 411 3.54 -11.71 24.37
C LEU A 411 3.89 -10.23 24.25
N THR A 412 4.92 -9.79 24.95
CA THR A 412 5.29 -8.37 25.12
C THR A 412 5.71 -7.64 23.83
N ASN A 413 6.02 -8.37 22.76
CA ASN A 413 6.37 -7.83 21.44
C ASN A 413 5.15 -7.45 20.58
N ILE A 414 3.92 -7.72 21.04
CA ILE A 414 2.71 -7.39 20.29
C ILE A 414 2.61 -5.87 20.07
N THR A 415 2.48 -5.48 18.80
CA THR A 415 2.18 -4.12 18.35
C THR A 415 0.74 -3.96 17.88
N SER A 416 0.10 -5.06 17.46
CA SER A 416 -1.28 -5.09 17.00
C SER A 416 -2.01 -6.35 17.46
N ILE A 417 -3.17 -6.18 18.11
CA ILE A 417 -4.01 -7.31 18.54
C ILE A 417 -5.47 -7.13 18.11
N HIS A 418 -6.05 -8.20 17.55
CA HIS A 418 -7.45 -8.28 17.20
C HIS A 418 -8.11 -9.40 18.00
N LEU A 419 -9.09 -9.01 18.81
CA LEU A 419 -9.84 -9.85 19.71
C LEU A 419 -11.31 -9.86 19.28
N ASN A 420 -11.79 -11.00 18.80
CA ASN A 420 -13.18 -11.19 18.41
C ASN A 420 -13.80 -12.32 19.24
N ASN A 421 -14.82 -11.99 20.05
CA ASN A 421 -15.51 -12.93 20.93
C ASN A 421 -14.55 -13.73 21.85
N THR A 422 -13.70 -13.01 22.58
CA THR A 422 -12.64 -13.57 23.46
C THR A 422 -12.78 -13.07 24.90
N ASN A 423 -13.85 -13.50 25.58
CA ASN A 423 -14.27 -12.94 26.87
C ASN A 423 -13.34 -13.23 28.06
N LYS A 424 -12.33 -14.09 27.91
CA LYS A 424 -11.32 -14.40 28.93
C LYS A 424 -10.01 -13.61 28.78
N ILE A 425 -9.93 -12.77 27.75
CA ILE A 425 -8.82 -11.83 27.55
C ILE A 425 -9.33 -10.44 27.92
N GLY A 426 -8.61 -9.75 28.79
CA GLY A 426 -8.96 -8.43 29.26
C GLY A 426 -7.74 -7.60 29.63
N TYR A 427 -7.97 -6.43 30.22
CA TYR A 427 -6.91 -5.47 30.53
C TYR A 427 -5.80 -6.03 31.42
N GLN A 428 -6.10 -7.03 32.27
CA GLN A 428 -5.10 -7.67 33.12
C GLN A 428 -3.90 -8.23 32.33
N SER A 429 -4.11 -8.76 31.12
CA SER A 429 -3.01 -9.15 30.25
C SER A 429 -2.55 -8.02 29.33
N LEU A 430 -3.49 -7.26 28.76
CA LEU A 430 -3.17 -6.20 27.78
C LEU A 430 -2.26 -5.10 28.36
N LYS A 431 -2.30 -4.84 29.68
CA LYS A 431 -1.42 -3.87 30.35
C LYS A 431 0.08 -4.22 30.22
N HIS A 432 0.42 -5.48 29.93
CA HIS A 432 1.80 -5.94 29.75
C HIS A 432 2.30 -5.75 28.30
N LEU A 433 1.40 -5.43 27.36
CA LEU A 433 1.74 -5.22 25.95
C LEU A 433 2.22 -3.77 25.72
N ILE A 434 3.42 -3.47 26.22
CA ILE A 434 3.96 -2.10 26.25
C ILE A 434 4.15 -1.47 24.86
N ASN A 435 4.28 -2.30 23.81
CA ASN A 435 4.45 -1.86 22.42
C ASN A 435 3.12 -1.79 21.65
N LEU A 436 2.00 -2.08 22.30
CA LEU A 436 0.70 -2.17 21.65
C LEU A 436 0.27 -0.79 21.13
N SER A 437 0.11 -0.70 19.81
CA SER A 437 -0.26 0.52 19.10
C SER A 437 -1.62 0.40 18.40
N SER A 438 -2.07 -0.82 18.10
CA SER A 438 -3.33 -1.10 17.41
C SER A 438 -4.13 -2.14 18.16
N LEU A 439 -5.38 -1.82 18.49
CA LEU A 439 -6.29 -2.70 19.22
C LEU A 439 -7.64 -2.79 18.52
N CYS A 440 -8.06 -4.00 18.18
CA CYS A 440 -9.40 -4.27 17.67
C CYS A 440 -10.18 -5.15 18.65
N LEU A 441 -11.31 -4.63 19.14
CA LEU A 441 -12.21 -5.30 20.07
C LEU A 441 -13.56 -5.51 19.40
N ILE A 442 -13.92 -6.77 19.20
CA ILE A 442 -15.21 -7.18 18.65
C ILE A 442 -15.87 -8.13 19.65
N ASN A 443 -17.03 -7.76 20.20
CA ASN A 443 -17.77 -8.58 21.17
C ASN A 443 -16.89 -9.08 22.33
N THR A 444 -16.26 -8.15 23.06
CA THR A 444 -15.38 -8.46 24.21
C THR A 444 -15.92 -7.83 25.50
N ASN A 445 -15.44 -8.33 26.64
CA ASN A 445 -15.86 -7.88 27.97
C ASN A 445 -14.99 -6.78 28.59
N ILE A 446 -14.05 -6.20 27.84
CA ILE A 446 -13.21 -5.09 28.33
C ILE A 446 -14.11 -3.90 28.67
N ASN A 447 -13.97 -3.37 29.88
CA ASN A 447 -14.74 -2.22 30.32
C ASN A 447 -14.01 -0.89 30.03
N GLY A 448 -14.77 0.20 29.98
CA GLY A 448 -14.21 1.53 29.69
C GLY A 448 -13.20 2.04 30.74
N LEU A 449 -13.35 1.67 32.01
CA LEU A 449 -12.42 2.10 33.08
C LEU A 449 -11.03 1.48 32.94
N GLU A 450 -10.96 0.33 32.29
CA GLU A 450 -9.73 -0.35 31.92
C GLU A 450 -9.15 0.23 30.63
N LEU A 451 -9.97 0.37 29.59
CA LEU A 451 -9.56 0.86 28.29
C LEU A 451 -8.89 2.24 28.37
N ARG A 452 -9.40 3.16 29.22
CA ARG A 452 -8.83 4.51 29.41
C ARG A 452 -7.35 4.52 29.83
N LYS A 453 -6.83 3.40 30.36
CA LYS A 453 -5.44 3.26 30.79
C LYS A 453 -4.48 2.93 29.64
N MET A 454 -5.00 2.62 28.45
CA MET A 454 -4.22 2.22 27.27
C MET A 454 -3.83 3.42 26.40
N THR A 455 -3.27 4.46 27.02
CA THR A 455 -3.02 5.77 26.40
C THR A 455 -1.98 5.76 25.26
N GLY A 456 -1.21 4.69 25.11
CA GLY A 456 -0.24 4.50 24.01
C GLY A 456 -0.87 4.09 22.66
N LEU A 457 -2.17 3.77 22.63
CA LEU A 457 -2.84 3.33 21.40
C LEU A 457 -2.87 4.43 20.33
N LYS A 458 -2.59 4.04 19.09
CA LYS A 458 -2.67 4.86 17.87
C LYS A 458 -3.88 4.50 17.00
N SER A 459 -4.32 3.25 17.04
CA SER A 459 -5.51 2.77 16.35
C SER A 459 -6.39 1.94 17.28
N LEU A 460 -7.70 2.22 17.23
CA LEU A 460 -8.70 1.50 18.01
C LEU A 460 -9.93 1.18 17.17
N THR A 461 -10.32 -0.08 17.15
CA THR A 461 -11.61 -0.53 16.62
C THR A 461 -12.45 -1.10 17.74
N ILE A 462 -13.69 -0.64 17.88
CA ILE A 462 -14.67 -1.13 18.86
C ILE A 462 -15.96 -1.52 18.13
N LYS A 463 -16.33 -2.79 18.23
CA LYS A 463 -17.57 -3.33 17.68
C LYS A 463 -18.28 -4.19 18.71
N SER A 464 -19.58 -3.95 18.89
CA SER A 464 -20.43 -4.74 19.79
C SER A 464 -19.85 -4.89 21.22
N CYS A 465 -19.22 -3.86 21.77
CA CYS A 465 -18.68 -3.87 23.14
C CYS A 465 -19.56 -2.99 24.04
N ALA A 466 -20.49 -3.60 24.78
CA ALA A 466 -21.50 -2.87 25.57
C ALA A 466 -20.91 -2.05 26.73
N ASN A 467 -19.73 -2.44 27.23
CA ASN A 467 -19.10 -1.83 28.42
C ASN A 467 -18.14 -0.67 28.09
N ILE A 468 -18.05 -0.26 26.83
CA ILE A 468 -17.17 0.83 26.37
C ILE A 468 -18.03 2.03 25.99
N THR A 469 -17.87 3.13 26.72
CA THR A 469 -18.61 4.38 26.53
C THR A 469 -17.68 5.50 26.06
N GLY A 470 -18.21 6.61 25.54
CA GLY A 470 -17.36 7.71 25.07
C GLY A 470 -16.48 8.32 26.16
N VAL A 471 -16.96 8.35 27.41
CA VAL A 471 -16.20 8.77 28.60
C VAL A 471 -14.89 8.00 28.77
N SER A 472 -14.80 6.76 28.28
CA SER A 472 -13.56 5.98 28.35
C SER A 472 -12.54 6.34 27.29
N ILE A 473 -13.00 6.76 26.11
CA ILE A 473 -12.15 6.96 24.93
C ILE A 473 -11.43 8.32 25.00
N ILE A 474 -11.99 9.32 25.69
CA ILE A 474 -11.40 10.67 25.78
C ILE A 474 -9.96 10.72 26.32
N TYR A 475 -9.53 9.66 27.04
CA TYR A 475 -8.19 9.54 27.59
C TYR A 475 -7.17 9.01 26.57
N LEU A 476 -7.63 8.51 25.42
CA LEU A 476 -6.81 7.93 24.36
C LEU A 476 -6.40 9.01 23.34
N THR A 477 -5.79 10.08 23.82
CA THR A 477 -5.49 11.29 23.03
C THR A 477 -4.46 11.06 21.92
N ASN A 478 -3.73 9.94 21.92
CA ASN A 478 -2.78 9.56 20.87
C ASN A 478 -3.42 8.83 19.68
N LEU A 479 -4.72 8.57 19.70
CA LEU A 479 -5.40 7.91 18.60
C LEU A 479 -5.35 8.75 17.32
N GLY A 480 -4.76 8.18 16.27
CA GLY A 480 -4.84 8.69 14.90
C GLY A 480 -5.97 8.04 14.12
N SER A 481 -6.45 6.86 14.53
CA SER A 481 -7.54 6.13 13.88
C SER A 481 -8.52 5.54 14.90
N LEU A 482 -9.82 5.74 14.68
CA LEU A 482 -10.90 5.19 15.49
C LEU A 482 -12.01 4.62 14.59
N LYS A 483 -12.42 3.38 14.86
CA LYS A 483 -13.56 2.75 14.20
C LYS A 483 -14.58 2.26 15.22
N ILE A 484 -15.85 2.64 15.05
CA ILE A 484 -16.94 2.31 15.98
C ILE A 484 -18.22 1.89 15.24
N ASP A 485 -18.84 0.81 15.70
CA ASP A 485 -19.98 0.18 15.00
C ASP A 485 -21.37 0.73 15.43
N ASN A 486 -21.44 1.49 16.55
CA ASN A 486 -22.67 2.12 17.04
C ASN A 486 -22.37 3.28 18.01
N ILE A 487 -22.96 4.46 17.77
CA ILE A 487 -22.75 5.70 18.54
C ILE A 487 -23.73 5.91 19.71
N GLY A 488 -24.60 4.94 20.03
CA GLY A 488 -25.58 5.09 21.13
C GLY A 488 -24.97 5.39 22.51
N VAL A 489 -23.66 5.16 22.70
CA VAL A 489 -22.95 5.27 23.99
C VAL A 489 -21.73 6.21 23.93
N ILE A 490 -21.37 6.72 22.75
CA ILE A 490 -20.21 7.61 22.54
C ILE A 490 -20.74 8.90 21.93
N THR A 491 -20.77 9.98 22.72
CA THR A 491 -21.26 11.28 22.29
C THR A 491 -20.22 12.02 21.45
N PHE A 492 -20.68 12.92 20.58
CA PHE A 492 -19.79 13.73 19.73
C PHE A 492 -18.87 14.67 20.53
N THR A 493 -19.31 15.06 21.74
CA THR A 493 -18.50 15.89 22.64
C THR A 493 -17.24 15.17 23.11
N GLU A 494 -17.31 13.85 23.28
CA GLU A 494 -16.18 13.04 23.74
C GLU A 494 -15.17 12.82 22.61
N ILE A 495 -15.65 12.50 21.39
CA ILE A 495 -14.78 12.30 20.22
C ILE A 495 -14.01 13.59 19.88
N SER A 496 -14.62 14.77 20.08
CA SER A 496 -13.96 16.06 19.82
C SER A 496 -12.71 16.32 20.66
N ARG A 497 -12.51 15.57 21.77
CA ARG A 497 -11.30 15.65 22.60
C ARG A 497 -10.11 14.88 22.02
N LEU A 498 -10.32 14.07 20.99
CA LEU A 498 -9.29 13.28 20.31
C LEU A 498 -8.62 14.12 19.22
N THR A 499 -7.84 15.13 19.63
CA THR A 499 -7.27 16.14 18.73
C THR A 499 -6.29 15.59 17.69
N ASN A 500 -5.70 14.41 17.92
CA ASN A 500 -4.80 13.74 16.97
C ASN A 500 -5.51 12.84 15.95
N LEU A 501 -6.84 12.71 16.06
CA LEU A 501 -7.60 11.79 15.22
C LEU A 501 -7.59 12.23 13.76
N ARG A 502 -7.14 11.34 12.87
CA ARG A 502 -7.07 11.58 11.41
C ARG A 502 -8.09 10.77 10.64
N ASN A 503 -8.43 9.58 11.14
CA ASN A 503 -9.38 8.69 10.49
C ASN A 503 -10.46 8.27 11.50
N LEU A 504 -11.72 8.53 11.16
CA LEU A 504 -12.87 8.12 11.95
C LEU A 504 -13.85 7.34 11.07
N THR A 505 -14.03 6.05 11.36
CA THR A 505 -15.06 5.23 10.71
C THR A 505 -16.20 4.98 11.68
N ILE A 506 -17.41 5.35 11.28
CA ILE A 506 -18.62 5.15 12.07
C ILE A 506 -19.59 4.32 11.25
N HIS A 507 -20.14 3.26 11.84
CA HIS A 507 -21.24 2.53 11.22
C HIS A 507 -22.59 3.05 11.71
N ARG A 508 -23.58 3.05 10.82
CA ARG A 508 -24.99 3.36 11.16
C ARG A 508 -25.19 4.75 11.79
N CYS A 509 -24.43 5.75 11.33
CA CYS A 509 -24.60 7.13 11.76
C CYS A 509 -25.53 7.92 10.83
N SER A 510 -26.36 8.83 11.37
CA SER A 510 -27.17 9.72 10.53
C SER A 510 -26.30 10.76 9.81
N ARG A 511 -26.70 11.18 8.60
CA ARG A 511 -25.95 12.21 7.84
C ARG A 511 -25.81 13.52 8.60
N ALA A 512 -26.83 13.92 9.38
CA ALA A 512 -26.78 15.15 10.18
C ALA A 512 -25.70 15.07 11.28
N HIS A 513 -25.56 13.90 11.90
CA HIS A 513 -24.51 13.67 12.90
C HIS A 513 -23.12 13.66 12.27
N VAL A 514 -22.94 13.01 11.12
CA VAL A 514 -21.66 13.02 10.39
C VAL A 514 -21.21 14.46 10.09
N LYS A 515 -22.11 15.31 9.55
CA LYS A 515 -21.79 16.72 9.28
C LYS A 515 -21.34 17.49 10.54
N LYS A 516 -21.99 17.24 11.69
CA LYS A 516 -21.62 17.88 12.95
C LYS A 516 -20.22 17.44 13.42
N ILE A 517 -19.88 16.17 13.21
CA ILE A 517 -18.54 15.64 13.54
C ILE A 517 -17.49 16.26 12.62
N GLU A 518 -17.74 16.34 11.31
CA GLU A 518 -16.84 16.98 10.36
C GLU A 518 -16.58 18.46 10.71
N GLN A 519 -17.60 19.18 11.20
CA GLN A 519 -17.45 20.55 11.70
C GLN A 519 -16.59 20.64 12.97
N MET A 520 -16.74 19.69 13.90
CA MET A 520 -15.98 19.67 15.16
C MET A 520 -14.55 19.14 15.00
N LEU A 521 -14.30 18.35 13.96
CA LEU A 521 -13.03 17.69 13.67
C LEU A 521 -12.61 17.96 12.21
N PRO A 522 -12.25 19.20 11.86
CA PRO A 522 -12.01 19.61 10.47
C PRO A 522 -10.78 18.93 9.83
N ASN A 523 -9.91 18.32 10.64
CA ASN A 523 -8.69 17.63 10.20
C ASN A 523 -8.82 16.09 10.19
N THR A 524 -10.05 15.58 10.33
CA THR A 524 -10.35 14.15 10.42
C THR A 524 -11.19 13.70 9.22
N ILE A 525 -10.75 12.66 8.53
CA ILE A 525 -11.52 11.99 7.48
C ILE A 525 -12.58 11.13 8.16
N VAL A 526 -13.85 11.49 7.97
CA VAL A 526 -15.01 10.76 8.52
C VAL A 526 -15.61 9.87 7.44
N GLN A 527 -15.57 8.56 7.66
CA GLN A 527 -16.23 7.56 6.81
C GLN A 527 -17.48 7.02 7.53
N ASN A 528 -18.64 7.16 6.89
CA ASN A 528 -19.87 6.57 7.38
C ASN A 528 -20.23 5.33 6.55
N LEU A 529 -20.28 4.17 7.22
CA LEU A 529 -20.68 2.92 6.60
C LEU A 529 -22.14 2.63 6.98
N PHE A 530 -23.01 2.67 5.97
CA PHE A 530 -24.46 2.48 6.12
C PHE A 530 -24.84 1.01 6.32
#